data_AF-A0A9E6AA42-F1
#
_entry.id   AF-A0A9E6AA42-F1
#
_cell.length_a   1.000
_cell.length_b   1.000
_cell.length_c   1.000
_cell.angle_alpha   90.00
_cell.angle_beta   90.00
_cell.angle_gamma   90.00
#
_symmetry.space_group_name_H-M   'P 1'
#
loop_
_entity.id
_entity.type
_entity.pdbx_description
1 polymer ?
#
loop_
_entity_poly.entity_id
_entity_poly.type
_entity_poly.pdbx_seq_one_letter_code
_entity_poly.pdbx_strand_id
1 'polypeptide(L)'
;MGISVKSTRLTLRRTALILVGCMLAACQAGPLGGNGPSINTRAPVPVALLVPYGSGGAGEEGLARSLENAARLAIADLEGVTIELSVYPTAGDASQAAAAAVQAVNEGAKIILGPVFGDAANSAGVAVASR
;
A
#
# COMPACT_ATOMS: atom_id res chain seq x y z
N MET A 1 -4.57 2.71 72.38
CA MET A 1 -4.98 2.09 71.10
C MET A 1 -4.70 3.10 69.99
N GLY A 2 -3.63 2.94 69.22
CA GLY A 2 -3.25 3.93 68.20
C GLY A 2 -2.06 3.45 67.38
N ILE A 3 -2.29 2.48 66.49
CA ILE A 3 -1.24 1.84 65.69
C ILE A 3 -1.18 2.52 64.31
N SER A 4 -0.02 3.14 64.08
CA SER A 4 0.62 3.58 62.83
C SER A 4 -0.07 3.24 61.48
N VAL A 5 -0.61 4.27 60.81
CA VAL A 5 -1.21 4.23 59.46
C VAL A 5 -0.27 4.81 58.37
N LYS A 6 1.03 5.01 58.67
CA LYS A 6 1.94 5.75 57.77
C LYS A 6 2.72 4.86 56.79
N SER A 7 2.93 3.57 57.10
CA SER A 7 3.80 2.65 56.34
C SER A 7 3.21 2.23 54.98
N THR A 8 1.90 2.01 54.90
CA THR A 8 1.24 1.41 53.72
C THR A 8 1.21 2.32 52.49
N ARG A 9 1.27 3.64 52.67
CA ARG A 9 1.19 4.61 51.57
C ARG A 9 2.47 4.68 50.73
N LEU A 10 3.61 4.29 51.31
CA LEU A 10 4.90 4.36 50.63
C LEU A 10 5.14 3.14 49.73
N THR A 11 4.69 1.96 50.17
CA THR A 11 4.78 0.72 49.40
C THR A 11 3.84 0.74 48.19
N LEU A 12 2.63 1.31 48.35
CA LEU A 12 1.66 1.46 47.27
C LEU A 12 2.10 2.48 46.20
N ARG A 13 2.83 3.54 46.60
CA ARG A 13 3.43 4.51 45.68
C ARG A 13 4.57 3.91 44.85
N ARG A 14 5.36 3.02 45.44
CA ARG A 14 6.47 2.35 44.75
C ARG A 14 5.98 1.33 43.73
N THR A 15 4.92 0.57 44.03
CA THR A 15 4.33 -0.36 43.07
C THR A 15 3.61 0.35 41.92
N ALA A 16 2.94 1.48 42.19
CA ALA A 16 2.34 2.30 41.15
C ALA A 16 3.38 2.87 40.16
N LEU A 17 4.56 3.28 40.64
CA LEU A 17 5.63 3.81 39.79
C LEU A 17 6.22 2.75 38.84
N ILE A 18 6.36 1.51 39.31
CA ILE A 18 6.88 0.40 38.49
C ILE A 18 5.87 0.00 37.40
N LEU A 19 4.58 -0.03 37.73
CA LEU A 19 3.53 -0.38 36.76
C LEU A 19 3.39 0.66 35.64
N VAL A 20 3.52 1.95 35.97
CA VAL A 20 3.53 3.05 34.98
C VAL A 20 4.79 2.99 34.09
N GLY A 21 5.94 2.58 34.64
CA GLY A 21 7.17 2.40 33.86
C GLY A 21 7.03 1.35 32.74
N CYS A 22 6.35 0.23 33.00
CA CYS A 22 6.11 -0.80 31.98
C CYS A 22 5.20 -0.34 30.83
N MET A 23 4.28 0.60 31.08
CA MET A 23 3.41 1.17 30.04
C MET A 23 4.17 2.08 29.05
N LEU A 24 5.27 2.71 29.46
CA LEU A 24 6.10 3.52 28.54
C LEU A 24 6.95 2.67 27.58
N ALA A 25 7.30 1.44 27.95
CA ALA A 25 8.08 0.55 27.09
C ALA A 25 7.26 -0.08 25.94
N ALA A 26 5.92 0.00 25.99
CA ALA A 26 5.05 -0.49 24.92
C ALA A 26 5.05 0.41 23.67
N CYS A 27 5.59 1.62 23.76
CA CYS A 27 5.77 2.52 22.63
C CYS A 27 7.08 2.29 21.86
N GLN A 28 7.84 1.22 22.15
CA GLN A 28 8.83 0.80 21.18
C GLN A 28 8.05 0.44 19.90
N ALA A 29 8.31 1.17 18.81
CA ALA A 29 7.94 0.72 17.50
C ALA A 29 8.58 -0.67 17.34
N GLY A 30 7.78 -1.72 17.51
CA GLY A 30 8.18 -3.07 17.15
C GLY A 30 8.70 -3.04 15.73
N PRO A 31 9.58 -3.97 15.32
CA PRO A 31 10.11 -3.99 13.98
C PRO A 31 8.95 -3.79 13.01
N LEU A 32 8.99 -2.71 12.23
CA LEU A 32 8.13 -2.49 11.06
C LEU A 32 8.52 -3.52 9.98
N GLY A 33 8.55 -4.80 10.35
CA GLY A 33 8.64 -5.93 9.46
C GLY A 33 7.26 -6.15 8.90
N GLY A 34 6.87 -5.30 7.96
CA GLY A 34 5.71 -5.59 7.14
C GLY A 34 5.91 -6.94 6.47
N ASN A 35 4.94 -7.84 6.61
CA ASN A 35 4.80 -9.03 5.76
C ASN A 35 4.42 -8.61 4.33
N GLY A 36 5.17 -7.66 3.76
CA GLY A 36 5.03 -7.20 2.40
C GLY A 36 5.91 -8.05 1.47
N PRO A 37 5.49 -8.25 0.22
CA PRO A 37 6.34 -8.88 -0.78
C PRO A 37 7.68 -8.14 -0.89
N SER A 38 8.80 -8.84 -0.71
CA SER A 38 10.13 -8.28 -0.96
C SER A 38 10.38 -8.27 -2.46
N ILE A 39 10.60 -7.08 -3.03
CA ILE A 39 10.91 -6.91 -4.45
C ILE A 39 12.43 -6.87 -4.62
N ASN A 40 12.97 -7.78 -5.44
CA ASN A 40 14.37 -7.72 -5.82
C ASN A 40 14.57 -6.70 -6.94
N THR A 41 15.09 -5.53 -6.61
CA THR A 41 15.29 -4.43 -7.55
C THR A 41 16.47 -4.61 -8.52
N ARG A 42 17.24 -5.70 -8.39
CA ARG A 42 18.33 -6.04 -9.33
C ARG A 42 17.82 -6.75 -10.60
N ALA A 43 16.59 -7.26 -10.57
CA ALA A 43 15.90 -7.76 -11.76
C ALA A 43 14.86 -6.71 -12.20
N PRO A 44 14.45 -6.71 -13.49
CA PRO A 44 13.33 -5.90 -13.95
C PRO A 44 12.10 -6.13 -13.06
N VAL A 45 11.53 -5.05 -12.54
CA VAL A 45 10.32 -5.10 -11.71
C VAL A 45 9.11 -4.93 -12.64
N PRO A 46 8.26 -5.96 -12.81
CA PRO A 46 7.08 -5.86 -13.65
C PRO A 46 5.98 -5.08 -12.92
N VAL A 47 5.52 -4.00 -13.55
CA VAL A 47 4.53 -3.06 -13.03
C VAL A 47 3.38 -2.96 -14.03
N ALA A 48 2.15 -3.11 -13.54
CA ALA A 48 0.95 -2.91 -14.33
C ALA A 48 0.37 -1.51 -14.08
N LEU A 49 0.04 -0.79 -15.15
CA LEU A 49 -0.66 0.49 -15.10
C LEU A 49 -2.06 0.33 -15.68
N LEU A 50 -3.08 0.56 -14.87
CA LEU A 50 -4.48 0.47 -15.24
C LEU A 50 -5.01 1.88 -15.53
N VAL A 51 -5.42 2.12 -16.77
CA VAL A 51 -5.84 3.46 -17.26
C VAL A 51 -7.14 3.38 -18.07
N PRO A 52 -7.95 4.45 -18.10
CA PRO A 52 -9.30 4.42 -18.69
C PRO A 52 -9.31 4.48 -20.22
N TYR A 53 -8.28 3.95 -20.90
CA TYR A 53 -8.31 3.76 -22.35
C TYR A 53 -9.52 2.89 -22.74
N GLY A 54 -10.11 3.20 -23.89
CA GLY A 54 -11.29 2.49 -24.42
C GLY A 54 -12.63 2.95 -23.84
N SER A 55 -12.66 4.04 -23.05
CA SER A 55 -13.90 4.60 -22.50
C SER A 55 -14.80 5.25 -23.55
N GLY A 56 -14.23 5.60 -24.72
CA GLY A 56 -14.92 6.31 -25.80
C GLY A 56 -15.02 7.83 -25.59
N GLY A 57 -14.57 8.34 -24.44
CA GLY A 57 -14.55 9.76 -24.12
C GLY A 57 -13.18 10.40 -24.40
N ALA A 58 -13.16 11.50 -25.16
CA ALA A 58 -11.91 12.18 -25.51
C ALA A 58 -11.14 12.72 -24.28
N GLY A 59 -11.85 13.05 -23.20
CA GLY A 59 -11.24 13.51 -21.94
C GLY A 59 -10.48 12.40 -21.23
N GLU A 60 -11.10 11.23 -21.12
CA GLU A 60 -10.54 10.04 -20.49
C GLU A 60 -9.38 9.45 -21.30
N GLU A 61 -9.45 9.46 -22.64
CA GLU A 61 -8.33 9.08 -23.52
C GLU A 61 -7.12 10.03 -23.32
N GLY A 62 -7.37 11.34 -23.25
CA GLY A 62 -6.34 12.34 -22.97
C GLY A 62 -5.72 12.18 -21.59
N LEU A 63 -6.54 11.85 -20.59
CA LEU A 63 -6.09 11.56 -19.22
C LEU A 63 -5.24 10.28 -19.17
N ALA A 64 -5.71 9.19 -19.78
CA ALA A 64 -4.99 7.93 -19.85
C ALA A 64 -3.60 8.10 -20.49
N ARG A 65 -3.54 8.84 -21.62
CA ARG A 65 -2.29 9.16 -22.29
C ARG A 65 -1.35 10.00 -21.43
N SER A 66 -1.90 10.98 -20.72
CA SER A 66 -1.10 11.84 -19.82
C SER A 66 -0.50 11.03 -18.66
N LEU A 67 -1.27 10.10 -18.10
CA LEU A 67 -0.82 9.21 -17.02
C LEU A 67 0.24 8.21 -17.49
N GLU A 68 0.06 7.61 -18.67
CA GLU A 68 1.07 6.73 -19.26
C GLU A 68 2.38 7.47 -19.50
N ASN A 69 2.31 8.67 -20.10
CA ASN A 69 3.49 9.51 -20.32
C ASN A 69 4.17 9.89 -19.00
N ALA A 70 3.41 10.25 -17.97
CA ALA A 70 3.93 10.57 -16.65
C ALA A 70 4.63 9.36 -16.01
N ALA A 71 4.05 8.16 -16.12
CA ALA A 71 4.66 6.94 -15.61
C ALA A 71 5.97 6.61 -16.35
N ARG A 72 6.00 6.73 -17.69
CA ARG A 72 7.22 6.51 -18.48
C ARG A 72 8.31 7.53 -18.17
N LEU A 73 7.94 8.79 -17.95
CA LEU A 73 8.88 9.82 -17.53
C LEU A 73 9.45 9.52 -16.14
N ALA A 74 8.60 9.11 -15.19
CA ALA A 74 9.05 8.70 -13.85
C ALA A 74 9.98 7.49 -13.89
N ILE A 75 9.73 6.52 -14.78
CA ILE A 75 10.63 5.36 -14.97
C ILE A 75 11.99 5.82 -15.51
N ALA A 76 12.01 6.76 -16.45
CA ALA A 76 13.24 7.28 -17.03
C ALA A 76 14.10 8.07 -16.02
N ASP A 77 13.49 8.60 -14.97
CA ASP A 77 14.17 9.33 -13.88
C ASP A 77 14.79 8.40 -12.82
N LEU A 78 14.43 7.10 -12.80
CA LEU A 78 14.94 6.16 -11.81
C LEU A 78 16.39 5.73 -12.08
N GLU A 79 17.23 5.83 -11.05
CA GLU A 79 18.59 5.29 -11.06
C GLU A 79 18.66 3.95 -10.32
N GLY A 80 19.34 2.95 -10.91
CA GLY A 80 19.63 1.68 -10.24
C GLY A 80 18.45 0.70 -10.11
N VAL A 81 17.31 0.99 -10.73
CA VAL A 81 16.14 0.10 -10.81
C VAL A 81 15.69 0.00 -12.26
N THR A 82 15.37 -1.21 -12.72
CA THR A 82 14.75 -1.43 -14.04
C THR A 82 13.26 -1.73 -13.84
N ILE A 83 12.39 -0.96 -14.49
CA ILE A 83 10.94 -1.19 -14.46
C ILE A 83 10.46 -1.69 -15.82
N GLU A 84 9.71 -2.79 -15.81
CA GLU A 84 8.98 -3.28 -16.98
C GLU A 84 7.51 -2.88 -16.81
N LEU A 85 7.10 -1.80 -17.51
CA LEU A 85 5.75 -1.25 -17.42
C LEU A 85 4.84 -1.82 -18.50
N SER A 86 3.76 -2.48 -18.10
CA SER A 86 2.67 -2.95 -18.96
C SER A 86 1.40 -2.14 -18.71
N VAL A 87 0.74 -1.69 -19.77
CA VAL A 87 -0.44 -0.83 -19.69
C VAL A 87 -1.69 -1.63 -20.01
N TYR A 88 -2.71 -1.55 -19.15
CA TYR A 88 -3.98 -2.27 -19.29
C TYR A 88 -5.15 -1.27 -19.38
N PRO A 89 -5.97 -1.34 -20.44
CA PRO A 89 -7.16 -0.52 -20.56
C PRO A 89 -8.25 -0.99 -19.58
N THR A 90 -8.97 -0.05 -18.97
CA THR A 90 -10.10 -0.33 -18.10
C THR A 90 -11.43 0.25 -18.60
N ALA A 91 -11.41 1.03 -19.69
CA ALA A 91 -12.54 1.81 -20.20
C ALA A 91 -13.24 2.72 -19.16
N GLY A 92 -12.63 2.94 -18.00
CA GLY A 92 -13.27 3.61 -16.86
C GLY A 92 -14.34 2.78 -16.15
N ASP A 93 -14.48 1.50 -16.49
CA ASP A 93 -15.47 0.59 -15.92
C ASP A 93 -14.88 -0.27 -14.78
N ALA A 94 -15.68 -0.52 -13.75
CA ALA A 94 -15.24 -1.27 -12.57
C ALA A 94 -15.04 -2.76 -12.85
N SER A 95 -15.90 -3.38 -13.67
CA SER A 95 -15.79 -4.80 -14.03
C SER A 95 -14.55 -5.05 -14.90
N GLN A 96 -14.31 -4.18 -15.88
CA GLN A 96 -13.11 -4.24 -16.71
C GLN A 96 -11.83 -4.00 -15.90
N ALA A 97 -11.86 -3.07 -14.94
CA ALA A 97 -10.72 -2.86 -14.05
C ALA A 97 -10.37 -4.09 -13.21
N ALA A 98 -11.36 -4.80 -12.67
CA ALA A 98 -11.14 -6.07 -11.97
C ALA A 98 -10.53 -7.13 -12.89
N ALA A 99 -11.04 -7.28 -14.11
CA ALA A 99 -10.50 -8.23 -15.09
C ALA A 99 -9.05 -7.89 -15.48
N ALA A 100 -8.77 -6.61 -15.75
CA ALA A 100 -7.43 -6.12 -16.05
C ALA A 100 -6.45 -6.34 -14.88
N ALA A 101 -6.88 -6.10 -13.64
CA ALA A 101 -6.06 -6.34 -12.46
C ALA A 101 -5.72 -7.83 -12.29
N VAL A 102 -6.70 -8.72 -12.50
CA VAL A 102 -6.48 -10.17 -12.47
C VAL A 102 -5.51 -10.59 -13.57
N GLN A 103 -5.68 -10.07 -14.79
CA GLN A 103 -4.77 -10.35 -15.90
C GLN A 103 -3.34 -9.90 -15.57
N ALA A 104 -3.16 -8.68 -15.07
CA ALA A 104 -1.86 -8.15 -14.66
C ALA A 104 -1.16 -9.06 -13.64
N VAL A 105 -1.87 -9.53 -12.60
CA VAL A 105 -1.29 -10.44 -11.61
C VAL A 105 -0.91 -11.79 -12.23
N ASN A 106 -1.76 -12.34 -13.11
CA ASN A 106 -1.46 -13.59 -13.80
C ASN A 106 -0.24 -13.46 -14.73
N GLU A 107 -0.04 -12.30 -15.33
CA GLU A 107 1.14 -11.97 -16.17
C GLU A 107 2.38 -11.63 -15.33
N GLY A 108 2.28 -11.67 -14.00
CA GLY A 108 3.41 -11.58 -13.09
C GLY A 108 3.70 -10.18 -12.54
N ALA A 109 2.80 -9.21 -12.77
CA ALA A 109 2.93 -7.88 -12.20
C ALA A 109 3.08 -7.95 -10.67
N LYS A 110 4.11 -7.27 -10.15
CA LYS A 110 4.36 -7.17 -8.71
C LYS A 110 3.75 -5.93 -8.08
N ILE A 111 3.45 -4.93 -8.91
CA ILE A 111 2.87 -3.66 -8.51
C ILE A 111 1.76 -3.33 -9.52
N ILE A 112 0.62 -2.87 -9.00
CA ILE A 112 -0.49 -2.36 -9.79
C ILE A 112 -0.64 -0.86 -9.48
N LEU A 113 -0.62 -0.04 -10.52
CA LEU A 113 -0.83 1.41 -10.46
C LEU A 113 -2.21 1.74 -11.04
N GLY A 114 -3.00 2.51 -10.29
CA GLY A 114 -4.36 2.86 -10.67
C GLY A 114 -5.38 1.78 -10.31
N PRO A 115 -6.63 1.87 -10.80
CA PRO A 115 -7.18 2.77 -11.83
C PRO A 115 -7.50 4.19 -11.33
N VAL A 116 -7.86 5.07 -12.27
CA VAL A 116 -8.16 6.49 -12.03
C VAL A 116 -9.42 6.72 -11.19
N PHE A 117 -10.46 5.92 -11.43
CA PHE A 117 -11.77 6.11 -10.80
C PHE A 117 -11.91 5.23 -9.56
N GLY A 118 -12.49 5.78 -8.48
CA GLY A 118 -12.55 5.14 -7.17
C GLY A 118 -13.25 3.78 -7.16
N ASP A 119 -14.38 3.65 -7.86
CA ASP A 119 -15.10 2.37 -7.95
C ASP A 119 -14.28 1.30 -8.68
N ALA A 120 -13.58 1.71 -9.76
CA ALA A 120 -12.67 0.84 -10.49
C ALA A 120 -11.46 0.42 -9.62
N ALA A 121 -10.92 1.33 -8.81
CA ALA A 121 -9.85 1.02 -7.86
C ALA A 121 -10.27 0.06 -6.76
N ASN A 122 -11.46 0.25 -6.20
CA ASN A 122 -12.00 -0.68 -5.23
C ASN A 122 -12.20 -2.07 -5.85
N SER A 123 -12.79 -2.15 -7.04
CA SER A 123 -13.02 -3.42 -7.73
C SER A 123 -11.71 -4.14 -8.08
N ALA A 124 -10.73 -3.42 -8.62
CA ALA A 124 -9.40 -3.95 -8.91
C ALA A 124 -8.71 -4.50 -7.65
N GLY A 125 -8.72 -3.74 -6.56
CA GLY A 125 -8.11 -4.15 -5.28
C GLY A 125 -8.76 -5.40 -4.70
N VAL A 126 -10.10 -5.44 -4.67
CA VAL A 126 -10.85 -6.62 -4.19
C VAL A 126 -10.56 -7.86 -5.07
N ALA A 127 -10.45 -7.69 -6.39
CA ALA A 127 -10.24 -8.80 -7.32
C ALA A 127 -8.88 -9.51 -7.14
N VAL A 128 -7.87 -8.83 -6.58
CA VAL A 128 -6.52 -9.37 -6.39
C VAL A 128 -6.14 -9.55 -4.92
N ALA A 129 -7.01 -9.21 -3.97
CA ALA A 129 -6.70 -9.23 -2.54
C ALA A 129 -6.26 -10.60 -1.99
N SER A 130 -6.64 -11.68 -2.66
CA SER A 130 -6.35 -13.07 -2.26
C SER A 130 -5.31 -13.77 -3.14
N ARG A 131 -4.63 -13.04 -4.02
CA ARG A 131 -3.66 -13.58 -4.98
C ARG A 131 -2.20 -13.39 -4.57
#